data_AF-A0A5K0ZVV2-F1
#
_entry.id   AF-A0A5K0ZVV2-F1
#
_cell.length_a   1.000
_cell.length_b   1.000
_cell.length_c   1.000
_cell.angle_alpha   90.00
_cell.angle_beta   90.00
_cell.angle_gamma   90.00
#
_symmetry.space_group_name_H-M   'P 1'
#
loop_
_entity.id
_entity.type
_entity.pdbx_description
1 polymer ?
#
loop_
_entity_poly.entity_id
_entity_poly.type
_entity_poly.pdbx_seq_one_letter_code
_entity_poly.pdbx_strand_id
1 'polypeptide(L)' 'NGKFLLAAKKVRRPTRAEYIISMDAEDISRNSCSYMGKL' A
#
# COMPACT_ATOMS: atom_id res chain seq x y z
N ASN A 1 -13.62 19.05 2.63
CA ASN A 1 -12.64 18.24 3.38
C ASN A 1 -12.83 16.77 3.04
N GLY A 2 -12.09 16.26 2.05
CA GLY A 2 -12.08 14.83 1.77
C GLY A 2 -11.28 14.09 2.86
N LYS A 3 -11.80 12.96 3.33
CA LYS A 3 -11.06 12.08 4.24
C LYS A 3 -10.23 11.10 3.41
N PHE A 4 -8.94 11.04 3.71
CA PHE A 4 -8.09 9.98 3.20
C PHE A 4 -8.52 8.65 3.82
N LEU A 5 -8.57 7.60 3.00
CA LEU A 5 -8.95 6.26 3.43
C LEU A 5 -7.77 5.31 3.36
N LEU A 6 -7.11 5.24 2.20
CA LEU A 6 -6.04 4.28 1.93
C LEU A 6 -5.06 4.83 0.89
N ALA A 7 -3.80 4.41 1.01
CA ALA A 7 -2.76 4.58 0.00
C ALA A 7 -2.32 3.21 -0.53
N ALA A 8 -1.75 3.23 -1.74
CA ALA A 8 -1.19 2.03 -2.32
C ALA A 8 0.13 2.30 -3.05
N LYS A 9 1.08 1.38 -2.94
CA LYS A 9 2.35 1.39 -3.67
C LYS A 9 2.42 0.20 -4.61
N LYS A 10 2.61 0.49 -5.90
CA LYS A 10 2.86 -0.55 -6.93
C LYS A 10 4.32 -0.99 -6.88
N VAL A 11 4.54 -2.29 -6.82
CA VAL A 11 5.84 -2.95 -6.91
C VAL A 11 5.86 -3.79 -8.17
N ARG A 12 6.72 -3.42 -9.12
CA ARG A 12 6.85 -4.15 -10.39
C ARG A 12 7.77 -5.35 -10.21
N ARG A 13 7.26 -6.55 -10.51
CA ARG A 13 8.03 -7.79 -10.65
C ARG A 13 8.21 -8.09 -12.14
N PRO A 14 9.16 -8.96 -12.52
CA PRO A 14 9.35 -9.33 -13.93
C PRO A 14 8.08 -9.88 -14.60
N THR A 15 7.24 -10.61 -13.87
CA THR A 15 6.06 -11.31 -14.41
C THR A 15 4.71 -10.80 -13.90
N ARG A 16 4.68 -9.89 -12.91
CA ARG A 16 3.44 -9.35 -12.33
C ARG A 16 3.65 -7.99 -11.66
N ALA A 17 2.56 -7.30 -11.34
CA ALA A 17 2.58 -6.21 -10.39
C ALA A 17 2.05 -6.71 -9.03
N GLU A 18 2.65 -6.23 -7.95
CA GLU A 18 2.08 -6.36 -6.61
C GLU A 18 1.73 -4.96 -6.12
N TYR A 19 0.66 -4.82 -5.35
CA TYR A 19 0.26 -3.58 -4.70
C TYR A 19 0.32 -3.76 -3.20
N ILE A 20 0.98 -2.85 -2.50
CA ILE A 20 0.99 -2.77 -1.03
C ILE A 20 -0.05 -1.74 -0.66
N ILE A 21 -1.09 -2.12 0.10
CA ILE A 21 -2.18 -1.25 0.53
C ILE A 21 -1.95 -0.88 2.01
N SER A 22 -2.05 0.41 2.33
CA SER A 22 -1.82 0.96 3.67
C SER A 22 -2.89 1.98 4.05
N MET A 23 -3.20 2.08 5.35
CA MET A 23 -4.01 3.16 5.93
C MET A 23 -3.21 4.43 6.24
N ASP A 24 -1.89 4.37 6.07
CA ASP A 24 -0.99 5.51 6.23
C ASP A 24 -0.37 5.84 4.86
N ALA A 25 -0.51 7.08 4.42
CA ALA A 25 0.05 7.54 3.15
C ALA A 25 1.57 7.65 3.19
N GLU A 26 2.14 7.91 4.37
CA GLU A 26 3.58 8.12 4.56
C GLU A 26 4.31 6.80 4.83
N ASP A 27 3.59 5.78 5.31
CA ASP A 27 4.14 4.45 5.57
C ASP A 27 3.46 3.37 4.71
N ILE A 28 4.02 3.19 3.51
CA ILE A 28 3.60 2.14 2.57
C ILE A 28 4.66 1.04 2.52
N SER A 29 4.75 0.29 3.61
CA SER A 29 5.64 -0.85 3.78
C SER A 29 4.87 -2.09 4.26
N ARG A 30 5.39 -3.30 4.00
CA ARG A 30 4.72 -4.56 4.36
C ARG A 30 4.83 -4.92 5.85
N ASN A 31 5.81 -4.33 6.51
CA ASN A 31 6.15 -4.52 7.91
C ASN A 31 5.57 -3.41 8.80
N SER A 32 4.83 -2.47 8.21
CA SER A 32 4.10 -1.48 8.98
C SER A 32 2.84 -2.05 9.63
N CYS A 33 2.48 -1.50 10.78
CA CYS A 33 1.20 -1.75 11.44
C CYS A 33 0.00 -1.18 10.65
N SER A 34 0.22 -0.22 9.74
CA SER A 34 -0.83 0.33 8.87
C SER A 34 -1.04 -0.50 7.59
N TYR A 35 -0.23 -1.54 7.38
CA TYR A 35 -0.35 -2.46 6.26
C TYR A 35 -1.66 -3.26 6.33
N MET A 36 -2.50 -3.10 5.31
CA MET A 36 -3.80 -3.76 5.22
C MET A 36 -3.75 -5.01 4.34
N GLY A 37 -2.80 -5.10 3.41
CA GLY A 37 -2.68 -6.28 2.56
C GLY A 37 -2.01 -6.04 1.21
N LYS A 38 -1.96 -7.12 0.43
CA LYS A 38 -1.38 -7.15 -0.92
C LYS A 38 -2.41 -7.60 -1.94
N LEU A 39 -2.39 -6.96 -3.12
CA LEU A 39 -3.01 -7.46 -4.36
C LEU A 39 -1.92 -7.84 -5.37
#